data_AF-A0A2H0R4W3-F1
#
_entry.id   AF-A0A2H0R4W3-F1
#
_cell.length_a   1.000
_cell.length_b   1.000
_cell.length_c   1.000
_cell.angle_alpha   90.00
_cell.angle_beta   90.00
_cell.angle_gamma   90.00
#
_symmetry.space_group_name_H-M   'P 1'
#
loop_
_entity.id
_entity.type
_entity.pdbx_description
1 polymer ?
#
loop_
_entity_poly.entity_id
_entity_poly.type
_entity_poly.pdbx_seq_one_letter_code
_entity_poly.pdbx_strand_id
1 'polypeptide(L)'
;MSFLFNEVLYRPIFNALIFIHNFLPGDDFGLAIVVLTLIIRLIFTPFSIKAITSQRKMAAIQPKVKEIQEKFKHDKQLQAQKMMELYRIEKINPMSGCLPLIIQIPILFALYRAFLNGFNPENLKILYSFVQ
;
A
#
# COMPACT_ATOMS: atom_id res chain seq x y z
N MET A 1 -10.19 -7.80 -16.41
CA MET A 1 -9.10 -7.44 -15.48
C MET A 1 -7.70 -7.68 -16.04
N SER A 2 -7.47 -8.71 -16.87
CA SER A 2 -6.12 -9.03 -17.38
C SER A 2 -5.55 -8.05 -18.43
N PHE A 3 -6.39 -7.32 -19.16
CA PHE A 3 -5.95 -6.38 -20.21
C PHE A 3 -5.22 -5.16 -19.64
N LEU A 4 -5.81 -4.48 -18.65
CA LEU A 4 -5.21 -3.29 -18.03
C LEU A 4 -3.87 -3.60 -17.35
N PHE A 5 -3.77 -4.74 -16.66
CA PHE A 5 -2.53 -5.16 -16.03
C PHE A 5 -1.42 -5.42 -17.07
N ASN A 6 -1.76 -6.07 -18.18
CA ASN A 6 -0.78 -6.37 -19.23
C ASN A 6 -0.27 -5.11 -19.93
N GLU A 7 -1.18 -4.21 -20.32
CA GLU A 7 -0.82 -3.02 -21.09
C GLU A 7 -0.16 -1.92 -20.24
N VAL A 8 -0.65 -1.69 -19.02
CA VAL A 8 -0.17 -0.58 -18.17
C VAL A 8 1.05 -0.98 -17.33
N LEU A 9 1.17 -2.25 -16.95
CA LEU A 9 2.23 -2.72 -16.05
C LEU A 9 3.22 -3.64 -16.76
N TYR A 10 2.74 -4.78 -17.28
CA TYR A 10 3.62 -5.86 -17.74
C TYR A 10 4.47 -5.47 -18.96
N ARG A 11 3.82 -5.01 -20.04
CA ARG A 11 4.50 -4.59 -21.29
C ARG A 11 5.60 -3.54 -21.08
N PRO A 12 5.34 -2.39 -20.42
CA PRO A 12 6.36 -1.35 -20.29
C PRO A 12 7.53 -1.77 -19.42
N ILE A 13 7.28 -2.53 -18.33
CA ILE A 13 8.34 -3.04 -17.46
C ILE A 13 9.21 -4.06 -18.21
N PHE A 14 8.57 -4.97 -18.95
CA PHE A 14 9.29 -5.99 -19.72
C PHE A 14 10.12 -5.37 -20.86
N ASN A 15 9.56 -4.41 -21.60
CA ASN A 15 10.30 -3.67 -22.63
C ASN A 15 11.50 -2.91 -22.03
N ALA A 16 11.32 -2.28 -20.85
CA ALA A 16 12.41 -1.61 -20.16
C ALA A 16 13.52 -2.59 -19.74
N LEU A 17 13.16 -3.79 -19.26
CA LEU A 17 14.13 -4.83 -18.90
C LEU A 17 14.98 -5.24 -20.10
N ILE A 18 14.35 -5.54 -21.24
CA ILE A 18 15.05 -5.95 -22.47
C ILE A 18 15.91 -4.80 -23.02
N PHE A 19 15.41 -3.56 -22.96
CA PHE A 19 16.20 -2.39 -23.36
C PHE A 19 17.47 -2.23 -22.53
N ILE A 20 17.36 -2.38 -21.20
CA ILE A 20 18.49 -2.30 -20.28
C ILE A 20 19.48 -3.46 -20.53
N HIS A 21 18.96 -4.67 -20.72
CA HIS A 21 19.78 -5.86 -21.00
C HIS A 21 20.61 -5.68 -22.28
N ASN A 22 20.01 -5.19 -23.37
CA ASN A 22 20.71 -4.96 -24.65
C ASN A 22 21.77 -3.84 -24.58
N PHE A 23 21.66 -2.92 -23.62
CA PHE A 23 22.61 -1.82 -23.43
C PHE A 23 23.76 -2.21 -22.49
N LEU A 24 23.59 -3.25 -21.68
CA LEU A 24 24.58 -3.70 -20.71
C LEU A 24 25.58 -4.69 -21.37
N PRO A 25 26.90 -4.46 -21.22
CA PRO A 25 27.89 -5.41 -21.68
C PRO A 25 27.91 -6.65 -20.78
N GLY A 26 27.68 -7.84 -21.34
CA GLY A 26 27.85 -9.11 -20.65
C GLY A 26 26.62 -10.04 -20.60
N ASP A 27 25.52 -9.72 -21.29
CA ASP A 27 24.31 -10.55 -21.40
C ASP A 27 23.77 -11.10 -20.06
N ASP A 28 24.06 -10.40 -18.96
CA ASP A 28 23.64 -10.83 -17.62
C ASP A 28 22.27 -10.23 -17.27
N PHE A 29 21.25 -11.09 -17.32
CA PHE A 29 19.88 -10.76 -16.91
C PHE A 29 19.79 -10.32 -15.44
N GLY A 30 20.63 -10.85 -14.55
CA GLY A 30 20.65 -10.49 -13.14
C GLY A 30 21.00 -9.03 -12.94
N LEU A 31 22.02 -8.55 -13.67
CA LEU A 31 22.44 -7.15 -13.59
C LEU A 31 21.38 -6.20 -14.20
N ALA A 32 20.72 -6.62 -15.28
CA ALA A 32 19.60 -5.86 -15.86
C ALA A 32 18.43 -5.70 -14.89
N ILE A 33 18.08 -6.75 -14.12
CA ILE A 33 17.04 -6.68 -13.08
C ILE A 33 17.44 -5.72 -11.97
N VAL A 34 18.70 -5.78 -11.48
CA VAL A 34 19.18 -4.86 -10.44
C VAL A 34 19.08 -3.41 -10.90
N VAL A 35 19.54 -3.11 -12.12
CA VAL A 35 19.45 -1.76 -12.69
C VAL A 35 17.99 -1.31 -12.85
N LEU A 36 17.12 -2.18 -13.37
CA LEU A 36 15.69 -1.88 -13.51
C LEU A 36 15.05 -1.56 -12.15
N THR A 37 15.35 -2.33 -11.10
CA THR A 37 14.82 -2.09 -9.76
C THR A 37 15.31 -0.76 -9.18
N LEU A 38 16.57 -0.37 -9.42
CA LEU A 38 17.09 0.94 -9.03
C LEU A 38 16.38 2.09 -9.75
N ILE A 39 16.16 1.97 -11.07
CA ILE A 39 15.44 2.98 -11.86
C ILE A 39 14.00 3.13 -11.35
N ILE A 40 13.29 2.02 -11.17
CA ILE A 40 11.92 2.03 -10.62
C ILE A 40 11.94 2.69 -9.23
N ARG A 41 12.88 2.31 -8.36
CA ARG A 41 12.98 2.87 -7.02
C ARG A 41 13.24 4.38 -7.04
N LEU A 42 14.09 4.87 -7.95
CA LEU A 42 14.33 6.30 -8.14
C LEU A 42 13.09 7.05 -8.62
N ILE A 43 12.36 6.51 -9.60
CA ILE A 43 11.11 7.10 -10.10
C ILE A 43 10.05 7.16 -9.00
N PHE A 44 9.95 6.12 -8.17
CA PHE A 44 8.97 6.07 -7.07
C PHE A 44 9.44 6.81 -5.80
N THR A 45 10.72 7.13 -5.66
CA THR A 45 11.26 7.86 -4.50
C THR A 45 10.54 9.17 -4.19
N PRO A 46 10.29 10.10 -5.14
CA PRO A 46 9.54 11.32 -4.84
C PRO A 46 8.10 11.04 -4.38
N PHE A 47 7.48 9.97 -4.88
CA PHE A 47 6.18 9.53 -4.42
C PHE A 47 6.24 9.00 -2.98
N SER A 48 7.24 8.17 -2.67
CA SER A 48 7.49 7.67 -1.31
C SER A 48 7.77 8.80 -0.31
N ILE A 49 8.55 9.82 -0.69
CA ILE A 49 8.83 10.98 0.17
C ILE A 49 7.54 11.75 0.50
N LYS A 50 6.66 11.95 -0.49
CA LYS A 50 5.36 12.60 -0.27
C LYS A 50 4.49 11.78 0.69
N ALA A 51 4.45 10.46 0.52
CA ALA A 51 3.72 9.56 1.42
C ALA A 51 4.25 9.63 2.86
N ILE A 52 5.58 9.57 3.05
CA ILE A 52 6.24 9.67 4.35
C ILE A 52 5.99 11.05 5.00
N THR A 53 6.05 12.12 4.21
CA THR A 53 5.79 13.48 4.70
C THR A 53 4.35 13.63 5.22
N SER A 54 3.38 13.06 4.50
CA SER A 54 1.98 13.02 4.96
C SER A 54 1.83 12.26 6.29
N GLN A 55 2.54 11.14 6.44
CA GLN A 55 2.52 10.35 7.66
C GLN A 55 3.16 11.08 8.84
N ARG A 56 4.27 11.79 8.63
CA ARG A 56 4.92 12.62 9.66
C ARG A 56 4.04 13.76 10.12
N LYS A 57 3.32 14.43 9.20
CA LYS A 57 2.35 15.48 9.55
C LYS A 57 1.21 14.93 10.42
N MET A 58 0.71 13.73 10.12
CA MET A 58 -0.28 13.04 10.96
C MET A 58 0.25 12.73 12.36
N ALA A 59 1.52 12.30 12.47
CA ALA A 59 2.15 12.06 13.77
C ALA A 59 2.33 13.37 14.56
N ALA A 60 2.69 14.47 13.90
CA ALA A 60 2.89 15.77 14.54
C ALA A 60 1.61 16.39 15.14
N ILE A 61 0.43 16.11 14.55
CA ILE A 61 -0.85 16.62 15.08
C ILE A 61 -1.45 15.74 16.18
N GLN A 62 -0.92 14.54 16.40
CA GLN A 62 -1.40 13.60 17.41
C GLN A 62 -1.56 14.20 18.82
N PRO A 63 -0.65 15.06 19.34
CA PRO A 63 -0.88 15.74 20.63
C PRO A 63 -2.11 16.66 20.63
N LYS A 64 -2.34 17.45 19.58
CA LYS A 64 -3.52 18.32 19.46
C LYS A 64 -4.82 17.49 19.38
N VAL A 65 -4.76 16.35 18.69
CA VAL A 65 -5.88 15.40 18.64
C VAL A 65 -6.20 14.87 20.04
N LYS A 66 -5.19 14.52 20.85
CA LYS A 66 -5.39 14.09 22.24
C LYS A 66 -6.00 15.19 23.11
N GLU A 67 -5.55 16.43 22.95
CA GLU A 67 -6.11 17.58 23.68
C GLU A 67 -7.61 17.77 23.38
N ILE A 68 -8.01 17.73 22.10
CA ILE A 68 -9.43 17.77 21.70
C ILE A 68 -10.18 16.58 22.29
N GLN A 69 -9.57 15.39 22.25
CA GLN A 69 -10.19 14.19 22.80
C GLN A 69 -10.45 14.32 24.30
N GLU A 70 -9.52 14.89 25.06
CA GLU A 70 -9.63 15.14 26.50
C GLU A 70 -10.64 16.23 26.84
N LYS A 71 -10.60 17.34 26.11
CA LYS A 71 -11.48 18.49 26.35
C LYS A 71 -12.95 18.20 26.05
N PHE A 72 -13.23 17.33 25.08
CA PHE A 72 -14.59 17.00 24.62
C PHE A 72 -14.98 15.54 24.88
N LYS A 73 -14.42 14.88 25.92
CA LYS A 73 -14.74 13.48 26.27
C LYS A 73 -16.23 13.19 26.40
N HIS A 74 -17.00 14.14 26.93
CA HIS A 74 -18.42 13.99 27.21
C HIS A 74 -19.33 14.38 26.03
N ASP A 75 -18.79 15.01 24.98
CA ASP A 75 -19.54 15.43 23.80
C ASP A 75 -18.86 14.92 22.53
N LYS A 76 -19.24 13.70 22.13
CA LYS A 76 -18.69 13.03 20.94
C LYS A 76 -18.99 13.79 19.64
N GLN A 77 -20.11 14.51 19.58
CA GLN A 77 -20.49 15.24 18.38
C GLN A 77 -19.60 16.46 18.20
N LEU A 78 -19.39 17.23 19.27
CA LEU A 78 -18.49 18.38 19.26
C LEU A 78 -17.02 17.96 19.09
N GLN A 79 -16.62 16.83 19.69
CA GLN A 79 -15.29 16.24 19.52
C GLN A 79 -15.01 15.91 18.04
N ALA A 80 -15.96 15.26 17.34
CA ALA A 80 -15.81 14.91 15.93
C ALA A 80 -15.70 16.17 15.04
N GLN A 81 -16.51 17.19 15.31
CA GLN A 81 -16.46 18.47 14.59
C GLN A 81 -15.11 19.17 14.77
N LYS A 82 -14.62 19.30 16.00
CA LYS A 82 -13.35 19.96 16.30
C LYS A 82 -12.15 19.21 15.74
N MET A 83 -12.19 17.88 15.75
CA MET A 83 -11.15 17.06 15.13
C MET A 83 -11.12 17.23 13.61
N MET A 84 -12.28 17.31 12.95
CA MET A 84 -12.36 17.58 11.51
C MET A 84 -11.90 18.99 11.16
N GLU A 85 -12.25 19.98 12.00
CA GLU A 85 -11.78 21.36 11.87
C GLU A 85 -10.26 21.44 11.97
N LEU A 86 -9.64 20.75 12.94
CA LEU A 86 -8.19 20.66 13.09
C LEU A 86 -7.52 20.06 11.84
N TYR A 87 -8.04 18.96 11.30
CA TYR A 87 -7.50 18.36 10.07
C TYR A 87 -7.59 19.31 8.87
N ARG A 88 -8.67 20.11 8.78
CA ARG A 88 -8.85 21.09 7.72
C ARG A 88 -7.89 22.27 7.84
N ILE A 89 -7.67 22.78 9.06
CA ILE A 89 -6.73 23.88 9.35
C ILE A 89 -5.30 23.46 9.01
N GLU A 90 -4.90 22.25 9.42
CA GLU A 90 -3.57 21.72 9.18
C GLU A 90 -3.39 21.19 7.74
N LYS A 91 -4.45 21.19 6.92
CA LYS A 91 -4.51 20.70 5.53
C LYS A 91 -4.02 19.25 5.39
N ILE A 92 -4.40 18.39 6.34
CA ILE A 92 -4.01 16.98 6.36
C ILE A 92 -5.23 16.12 6.03
N ASN A 93 -5.05 15.13 5.15
CA ASN A 93 -6.09 14.17 4.82
C ASN A 93 -5.93 12.88 5.66
N PRO A 94 -6.80 12.62 6.65
CA PRO A 94 -6.70 11.42 7.50
C PRO A 94 -6.92 10.13 6.71
N MET A 95 -7.66 10.18 5.60
CA MET A 95 -7.96 9.00 4.76
C MET A 95 -6.71 8.46 4.05
N SER A 96 -5.70 9.30 3.83
CA SER A 96 -4.44 8.86 3.21
C SER A 96 -3.65 7.90 4.10
N GLY A 97 -3.88 7.91 5.42
CA GLY A 97 -3.22 7.00 6.37
C GLY A 97 -3.95 5.67 6.59
N CYS A 98 -5.27 5.60 6.36
CA CYS A 98 -6.04 4.38 6.58
C CYS A 98 -6.17 3.49 5.33
N LEU A 99 -5.76 3.97 4.16
CA LEU A 99 -5.81 3.21 2.91
C LEU A 99 -5.09 1.84 2.99
N PRO A 100 -3.90 1.71 3.63
CA PRO A 100 -3.25 0.40 3.80
C PRO A 100 -4.05 -0.56 4.69
N LEU A 101 -4.70 -0.03 5.74
CA LEU A 101 -5.55 -0.83 6.64
C LEU A 101 -6.77 -1.39 5.91
N ILE A 102 -7.39 -0.59 5.04
CA ILE A 102 -8.54 -1.02 4.25
C ILE A 102 -8.17 -2.18 3.32
N ILE A 103 -6.98 -2.15 2.72
CA ILE A 103 -6.47 -3.25 1.89
C ILE A 103 -6.13 -4.49 2.74
N GLN A 104 -5.68 -4.30 3.97
CA GLN A 104 -5.29 -5.39 4.88
C GLN A 104 -6.48 -6.18 5.44
N ILE A 105 -7.63 -5.54 5.70
CA ILE A 105 -8.82 -6.21 6.29
C ILE A 105 -9.32 -7.39 5.44
N PRO A 106 -9.51 -7.26 4.10
CA PRO A 106 -9.93 -8.37 3.24
C PRO A 106 -8.97 -9.56 3.30
N ILE A 107 -7.66 -9.29 3.32
CA ILE A 107 -6.62 -10.33 3.39
C ILE A 107 -6.74 -11.09 4.72
N LEU A 108 -6.89 -10.36 5.83
CA LEU A 108 -7.07 -10.97 7.14
C LEU A 108 -8.34 -11.84 7.20
N PHE A 109 -9.44 -11.38 6.60
CA PHE A 109 -10.71 -12.13 6.56
C PHE A 109 -10.60 -13.41 5.73
N ALA A 110 -9.88 -13.36 4.60
CA ALA A 110 -9.61 -14.52 3.76
C ALA A 110 -8.78 -15.57 4.52
N LEU A 111 -7.72 -15.15 5.22
CA LEU A 111 -6.90 -16.03 6.05
C LEU A 111 -7.70 -16.63 7.21
N TYR A 112 -8.50 -15.83 7.91
CA TYR A 112 -9.35 -16.30 9.00
C TYR A 112 -10.34 -17.38 8.54
N ARG A 113 -11.02 -17.18 7.40
CA ARG A 113 -11.91 -18.20 6.80
C ARG A 113 -11.15 -19.45 6.38
N ALA A 114 -9.96 -19.31 5.80
CA ALA A 114 -9.14 -20.45 5.39
C ALA A 114 -8.77 -21.34 6.60
N PHE A 115 -8.38 -20.74 7.73
CA PHE A 115 -8.08 -21.48 8.95
C PHE A 115 -9.33 -22.08 9.62
N LEU A 116 -10.45 -21.35 9.66
CA LEU A 116 -11.71 -21.85 10.22
C LEU A 116 -12.25 -23.08 9.48
N ASN A 117 -12.16 -23.09 8.16
CA ASN A 117 -12.67 -24.18 7.34
C ASN A 117 -11.80 -25.44 7.44
N GLY A 118 -10.59 -25.31 7.98
CA GLY A 118 -9.64 -26.40 8.17
C GLY A 118 -9.11 -26.99 6.86
N PHE A 119 -7.99 -27.70 6.96
CA PHE A 119 -7.39 -28.43 5.84
C PHE A 119 -8.08 -29.77 5.60
N ASN A 120 -9.39 -29.72 5.35
CA ASN A 120 -10.16 -30.89 4.95
C ASN A 120 -9.87 -31.24 3.48
N PRO A 121 -9.81 -32.53 3.10
CA PRO A 121 -9.50 -32.95 1.74
C PRO A 121 -10.43 -32.35 0.66
N GLU A 122 -11.67 -32.03 1.01
CA GLU A 122 -12.62 -31.32 0.14
C GLU A 122 -12.18 -29.86 -0.16
N ASN A 123 -11.66 -29.15 0.85
CA ASN A 123 -11.19 -27.77 0.71
C ASN A 123 -9.85 -27.67 -0.03
N LEU A 124 -9.03 -28.73 0.01
CA LEU A 124 -7.75 -28.80 -0.69
C LEU A 124 -7.92 -28.90 -2.21
N LYS A 125 -9.09 -29.32 -2.71
CA LYS A 125 -9.42 -29.31 -4.15
C LYS A 125 -9.55 -27.91 -4.75
N ILE A 126 -9.68 -26.87 -3.89
CA ILE A 126 -9.71 -25.46 -4.31
C ILE A 126 -8.31 -24.95 -4.64
N LEU A 127 -7.26 -25.65 -4.17
CA LEU A 127 -5.87 -25.27 -4.43
C LEU A 127 -5.57 -25.39 -5.94
N TYR A 128 -4.65 -24.55 -6.40
CA TYR A 128 -4.19 -24.61 -7.78
C TYR A 128 -3.58 -25.97 -8.10
N SER A 129 -3.69 -26.40 -9.36
CA SER A 129 -3.19 -27.69 -9.85
C SER A 129 -1.67 -27.91 -9.71
N PHE A 130 -0.90 -26.86 -9.40
CA PHE A 130 0.54 -26.96 -9.13
C PHE A 130 0.87 -27.08 -7.63
N VAL A 131 -0.13 -26.98 -6.75
CA VAL A 131 0.00 -27.07 -5.28
C VAL A 131 -0.48 -28.43 -4.76
N GLN A 132 -1.24 -29.17 -5.58
CA GLN A 132 -1.86 -30.44 -5.25
C GLN A 132 -0.96 -31.64 -5.55
#